data_AF-A0AAJ0U622-F1
#
_entry.id   AF-A0AAJ0U622-F1
#
_cell.length_a   1.000
_cell.length_b   1.000
_cell.length_c   1.000
_cell.angle_alpha   90.00
_cell.angle_beta   90.00
_cell.angle_gamma   90.00
#
_symmetry.space_group_name_H-M   'P 1'
#
loop_
_entity.id
_entity.type
_entity.pdbx_description
1 polymer ?
#
loop_
_entity_poly.entity_id
_entity_poly.type
_entity_poly.pdbx_seq_one_letter_code
_entity_poly.pdbx_strand_id
1 'polypeptide(L)'
;MGSSLTSAAPAARIGNKAPLDDLQQRRPLRLRERPLIVMECSVIAERSLGLGYSDEALALMQRYRDTCRRFSGDFTLLWHNSHLESESETRLC
;
A
#
# COMPACT_ATOMS: atom_id res chain seq x y z
N MET A 1 26.17 -24.81 -21.83
CA MET A 1 24.99 -25.51 -21.26
C MET A 1 24.97 -25.21 -19.78
N GLY A 2 23.86 -24.67 -19.26
CA GLY A 2 23.72 -24.34 -17.83
C GLY A 2 23.30 -22.91 -17.55
N SER A 3 22.26 -22.42 -18.21
CA SER A 3 21.51 -21.24 -17.75
C SER A 3 20.76 -21.64 -16.48
N SER A 4 21.28 -21.23 -15.32
CA SER A 4 20.54 -21.27 -14.06
C SER A 4 19.37 -20.30 -14.17
N LEU A 5 18.22 -20.84 -14.58
CA LEU A 5 16.92 -20.24 -14.36
C LEU A 5 16.71 -20.17 -12.84
N THR A 6 17.10 -19.05 -12.23
CA THR A 6 16.59 -18.64 -10.93
C THR A 6 15.09 -18.38 -11.10
N SER A 7 14.31 -19.46 -10.94
CA SER A 7 12.88 -19.41 -10.69
C SER A 7 12.67 -18.68 -9.36
N ALA A 8 12.53 -17.36 -9.45
CA ALA A 8 11.88 -16.58 -8.41
C ALA A 8 10.44 -16.38 -8.87
N ALA A 9 9.57 -17.34 -8.57
CA ALA A 9 8.15 -17.08 -8.53
C ALA A 9 7.94 -15.75 -7.76
N PRO A 10 7.10 -14.82 -8.24
CA PRO A 10 6.87 -13.59 -7.52
C PRO A 10 6.06 -13.98 -6.28
N ALA A 11 6.75 -14.29 -5.19
CA ALA A 11 6.16 -14.24 -3.87
C ALA A 11 5.57 -12.84 -3.78
N ALA A 12 4.24 -12.74 -3.79
CA ALA A 12 3.53 -11.48 -3.70
C ALA A 12 4.09 -10.72 -2.49
N ARG A 13 4.93 -9.72 -2.75
CA ARG A 13 5.59 -8.92 -1.73
C ARG A 13 4.56 -7.93 -1.22
N ILE A 14 3.64 -8.39 -0.38
CA ILE A 14 2.65 -7.52 0.26
C ILE A 14 3.43 -6.49 1.06
N GLY A 15 3.26 -5.20 0.74
CA GLY A 15 3.81 -4.11 1.53
C GLY A 15 5.32 -3.88 1.47
N ASN A 16 6.10 -4.70 0.75
CA ASN A 16 7.57 -4.60 0.83
C ASN A 16 8.18 -3.72 -0.26
N LYS A 17 9.23 -2.97 0.10
CA LYS A 17 9.96 -2.12 -0.84
C LYS A 17 10.74 -2.97 -1.84
N ALA A 18 10.62 -2.66 -3.13
CA ALA A 18 11.32 -3.36 -4.20
C ALA A 18 12.24 -2.40 -4.97
N PRO A 19 13.36 -2.89 -5.54
CA PRO A 19 14.13 -2.09 -6.50
C PRO A 19 13.28 -1.86 -7.76
N LEU A 20 13.35 -0.65 -8.31
CA LEU A 20 12.74 -0.35 -9.60
C LEU A 20 13.74 -0.65 -10.72
N ASP A 21 13.27 -1.27 -11.79
CA ASP A 21 14.11 -1.61 -12.94
C ASP A 21 13.79 -0.69 -14.14
N ASP A 22 14.84 -0.28 -14.86
CA ASP A 22 14.72 0.30 -16.17
C ASP A 22 14.36 -0.81 -17.17
N LEU A 23 13.13 -0.81 -17.67
CA LEU A 23 12.66 -1.85 -18.60
C LEU A 23 13.35 -1.79 -19.97
N GLN A 24 13.79 -0.59 -20.39
CA GLN A 24 14.44 -0.41 -21.68
C GLN A 24 15.90 -0.85 -21.63
N GLN A 25 16.61 -0.50 -20.55
CA GLN A 25 18.03 -0.81 -20.37
C GLN A 25 18.28 -2.09 -19.56
N ARG A 26 17.21 -2.72 -19.05
CA ARG A 26 17.22 -3.94 -18.22
C ARG A 26 18.21 -3.87 -17.06
N ARG A 27 18.26 -2.72 -16.39
CA ARG A 27 19.17 -2.49 -15.25
C ARG A 27 18.40 -1.96 -14.04
N PRO A 28 18.82 -2.32 -12.82
CA PRO A 28 18.23 -1.76 -11.62
C PRO A 28 18.54 -0.27 -11.52
N LEU A 29 17.51 0.52 -11.26
CA LEU A 29 17.62 1.92 -10.90
C LEU A 29 18.04 2.03 -9.42
N ARG A 30 18.66 3.15 -9.05
CA ARG A 30 18.92 3.47 -7.63
C ARG A 30 17.67 4.03 -6.96
N LEU A 31 16.52 3.44 -7.25
CA LEU A 31 15.21 3.81 -6.72
C LEU A 31 14.58 2.56 -6.09
N ARG A 32 13.91 2.75 -4.95
CA ARG A 32 13.14 1.71 -4.29
C ARG A 32 11.69 2.15 -4.23
N GLU A 33 10.82 1.40 -4.88
CA GLU A 33 9.38 1.63 -4.79
C GLU A 33 8.85 1.15 -3.44
N ARG A 34 7.87 1.87 -2.90
CA ARG A 34 7.07 1.43 -1.75
C ARG A 34 5.62 1.29 -2.21
N PRO A 35 4.99 0.12 -2.07
CA PRO A 35 3.61 -0.05 -2.50
C PRO A 35 2.68 0.79 -1.61
N LEU A 36 1.82 1.57 -2.24
CA LEU A 36 0.73 2.27 -1.58
C LEU A 36 -0.41 1.27 -1.34
N ILE A 37 -0.80 1.07 -0.07
CA ILE A 37 -1.79 0.04 0.30
C ILE A 37 -3.19 0.64 0.38
N VAL A 38 -3.34 1.81 1.01
CA VAL A 38 -4.64 2.49 1.13
C VAL A 38 -4.48 3.99 0.89
N MET A 39 -5.44 4.59 0.21
CA MET A 39 -5.70 6.03 0.23
C MET A 39 -7.00 6.27 1.00
N GLU A 40 -7.01 7.24 1.90
CA GLU A 40 -8.17 7.58 2.72
C GLU A 40 -9.38 7.96 1.86
N CYS A 41 -9.17 8.74 0.78
CA CYS A 41 -10.27 9.14 -0.09
C CYS A 41 -10.90 7.96 -0.84
N SER A 42 -10.15 6.88 -1.09
CA SER A 42 -10.71 5.67 -1.72
C SER A 42 -11.66 4.91 -0.78
N VAL A 43 -11.46 5.06 0.53
CA VAL A 43 -12.32 4.47 1.56
C VAL A 43 -13.50 5.40 1.88
N ILE A 44 -13.20 6.69 2.04
CA ILE A 44 -14.14 7.69 2.57
C ILE A 44 -15.05 8.25 1.46
N ALA A 45 -14.53 8.54 0.27
CA ALA A 45 -15.28 9.25 -0.75
C ALA A 45 -16.40 8.39 -1.36
N GLU A 46 -17.58 8.99 -1.52
CA GLU A 46 -18.77 8.37 -2.10
C GLU A 46 -18.55 7.80 -3.50
N ARG A 47 -17.69 8.45 -4.30
CA ARG A 47 -17.27 7.98 -5.63
C ARG A 47 -16.38 6.74 -5.64
N SER A 48 -16.03 6.21 -4.47
CA SER A 48 -15.18 5.03 -4.30
C SER A 48 -15.90 4.00 -3.44
N LEU A 49 -15.47 3.78 -2.18
CA LEU A 49 -16.17 2.87 -1.27
C LEU A 49 -17.30 3.55 -0.49
N GLY A 50 -17.29 4.89 -0.40
CA GLY A 50 -18.36 5.67 0.22
C GLY A 50 -18.63 5.36 1.68
N LEU A 51 -17.65 4.83 2.42
CA LEU A 51 -17.82 4.47 3.83
C LEU A 51 -17.81 5.69 4.74
N GLY A 52 -17.39 6.86 4.24
CA GLY A 52 -17.27 8.06 5.06
C GLY A 52 -16.29 7.88 6.23
N TYR A 53 -16.43 8.73 7.25
CA TYR A 53 -15.69 8.63 8.51
C TYR A 53 -16.43 7.72 9.48
N SER A 54 -16.61 6.45 9.10
CA SER A 54 -17.37 5.47 9.89
C SER A 54 -16.48 4.41 10.55
N ASP A 55 -17.06 3.67 11.49
CA ASP A 55 -16.39 2.53 12.13
C ASP A 55 -16.05 1.42 11.11
N GLU A 56 -16.85 1.29 10.04
CA GLU A 56 -16.59 0.37 8.93
C GLU A 56 -15.35 0.78 8.13
N ALA A 57 -15.16 2.08 7.89
CA ALA A 57 -13.95 2.60 7.26
C ALA A 57 -12.70 2.27 8.11
N LEU A 58 -12.80 2.48 9.43
CA LEU A 58 -11.73 2.14 10.37
C LEU A 58 -11.45 0.63 10.36
N ALA A 59 -12.48 -0.21 10.49
CA ALA A 59 -12.33 -1.67 10.49
C ALA A 59 -11.68 -2.18 9.20
N LEU A 60 -12.02 -1.58 8.05
CA LEU A 60 -11.41 -1.91 6.76
C LEU A 60 -9.91 -1.57 6.73
N MET A 61 -9.55 -0.34 7.14
CA MET A 61 -8.14 0.07 7.20
C MET A 61 -7.33 -0.79 8.17
N GLN A 62 -7.91 -1.13 9.33
CA GLN A 62 -7.28 -2.03 10.30
C GLN A 62 -7.05 -3.43 9.72
N ARG A 63 -8.03 -3.98 8.98
CA ARG A 63 -7.88 -5.28 8.31
C ARG A 63 -6.74 -5.28 7.30
N TYR A 64 -6.57 -4.20 6.52
CA TYR A 64 -5.45 -4.08 5.58
C TYR A 64 -4.10 -4.00 6.30
N ARG A 65 -4.02 -3.23 7.39
CA ARG A 65 -2.83 -3.15 8.25
C ARG A 65 -2.46 -4.52 8.83
N ASP A 66 -3.43 -5.24 9.39
CA ASP A 66 -3.21 -6.55 10.00
C ASP A 66 -2.83 -7.60 8.95
N THR A 67 -3.36 -7.49 7.74
CA THR A 67 -2.94 -8.33 6.61
C THR A 67 -1.49 -8.08 6.23
N CYS A 68 -1.08 -6.81 6.07
CA CYS A 68 0.33 -6.49 5.78
C CYS A 68 1.25 -7.00 6.89
N ARG A 69 0.86 -6.81 8.16
CA ARG A 69 1.63 -7.27 9.31
C ARG A 69 1.74 -8.80 9.39
N ARG A 70 0.68 -9.53 9.04
CA ARG A 70 0.68 -11.01 8.97
C ARG A 70 1.72 -11.55 7.99
N PHE A 71 2.00 -10.82 6.92
CA PHE A 71 2.99 -11.19 5.90
C PHE A 71 4.32 -10.45 6.06
N SER A 72 4.57 -9.83 7.21
CA SER A 72 5.79 -9.05 7.48
C SER A 72 6.06 -7.97 6.43
N GLY A 73 5.01 -7.33 5.92
CA GLY A 73 5.05 -6.23 4.97
C GLY A 73 4.78 -4.87 5.60
N ASP A 74 5.16 -3.79 4.92
CA ASP A 74 4.84 -2.43 5.36
C ASP A 74 3.39 -2.06 4.97
N PHE A 75 2.62 -1.54 5.92
CA PHE A 75 1.35 -0.87 5.62
C PHE A 75 1.61 0.60 5.32
N THR A 76 1.30 1.03 4.09
CA THR A 76 1.44 2.43 3.68
C THR A 76 0.05 3.03 3.45
N LEU A 77 -0.28 4.04 4.25
CA LEU A 77 -1.48 4.87 4.11
C LEU A 77 -1.04 6.22 3.52
N LEU A 78 -1.68 6.62 2.43
CA LEU A 78 -1.59 7.99 1.92
C LEU A 78 -2.79 8.78 2.43
N TRP A 79 -2.51 9.97 2.97
CA TRP A 79 -3.50 10.88 3.53
C TRP A 79 -3.35 12.25 2.87
N HIS A 80 -4.45 12.84 2.39
CA HIS A 80 -4.43 14.20 1.88
C HIS A 80 -4.44 15.18 3.05
N ASN A 81 -3.43 16.04 3.13
CA ASN A 81 -3.30 17.07 4.19
C ASN A 81 -4.46 18.07 4.25
N SER A 82 -5.33 18.11 3.24
CA SER A 82 -6.54 18.96 3.20
C SER A 82 -7.73 18.42 4.00
N HIS A 83 -7.59 17.25 4.63
CA HIS A 83 -8.59 16.57 5.46
C HIS A 83 -8.02 16.31 6.86
N LEU A 84 -7.45 17.35 7.49
CA LEU A 84 -6.86 17.27 8.83
C LEU A 84 -7.39 18.41 9.71
N GLU A 85 -8.66 18.76 9.51
CA GLU A 85 -9.31 19.91 10.14
C GLU A 85 -10.30 19.49 11.25
N SER A 86 -10.59 18.19 11.40
CA SER A 86 -11.65 17.68 12.29
C SER A 86 -11.21 16.48 13.18
N GLU A 87 -11.71 16.41 14.43
CA GLU A 87 -11.46 15.30 15.38
C GLU A 87 -11.93 13.93 14.86
N SER A 88 -12.89 13.91 13.94
CA SER A 88 -13.36 12.69 13.27
C SER A 88 -12.29 12.09 12.37
N GLU A 89 -11.43 12.94 11.80
CA GLU A 89 -10.42 12.56 10.80
C GLU A 89 -9.20 11.93 11.46
N THR A 90 -8.81 12.44 12.64
CA THR A 90 -7.65 11.93 13.40
C THR A 90 -7.83 10.47 13.82
N ARG A 91 -9.07 10.00 13.98
CA ARG A 91 -9.37 8.61 14.37
C ARG A 91 -9.02 7.56 13.31
N LEU A 92 -8.86 7.97 12.05
CA LEU A 92 -8.53 7.09 10.92
C LEU A 92 -7.04 7.10 10.54
N CYS A 93 -6.24 8.02 11.13
CA CYS A 93 -4.78 8.03 11.05
C CYS A 93 -4.17 6.98 12.00
#